data_AF-A0AA41U3Z0-F1
#
_entry.id   AF-A0AA41U3Z0-F1
#
_cell.length_a   1.000
_cell.length_b   1.000
_cell.length_c   1.000
_cell.angle_alpha   90.00
_cell.angle_beta   90.00
_cell.angle_gamma   90.00
#
_symmetry.space_group_name_H-M   'P 1'
#
loop_
_entity.id
_entity.type
_entity.pdbx_description
1 polymer ?
#
loop_
_entity_poly.entity_id
_entity_poly.type
_entity_poly.pdbx_seq_one_letter_code
_entity_poly.pdbx_strand_id
1 'polypeptide(L)'
;MFRAHRVVRTSVAAVAIAAALFTATACSEAQKALDCTKLGIELTNDIAALQNVLNDPDAAAQSLEDISKTLTDAAGDIDSQDVKDAIAKMTTEITELSTQIANKQTPSVDAIGLLRSSAETITKACTS
;
A
#
# COMPACT_ATOMS: atom_id res chain seq x y z
N MET A 1 56.75 -34.25 17.73
CA MET A 1 55.43 -33.63 17.92
C MET A 1 54.92 -33.14 16.57
N PHE A 2 54.02 -33.89 15.92
CA PHE A 2 53.41 -33.47 14.64
C PHE A 2 51.89 -33.55 14.76
N ARG A 3 51.26 -32.45 14.35
CA ARG A 3 49.89 -32.02 14.62
C ARG A 3 48.86 -32.88 13.87
N ALA A 4 47.77 -33.20 14.56
CA ALA A 4 46.57 -33.78 13.98
C ALA A 4 45.93 -32.79 12.99
N HIS A 5 45.94 -33.12 11.70
CA HIS A 5 45.15 -32.42 10.70
C HIS A 5 43.70 -32.86 10.84
N ARG A 6 42.91 -32.03 11.52
CA ARG A 6 41.46 -32.12 11.59
C ARG A 6 40.93 -31.80 10.19
N VAL A 7 40.47 -32.83 9.47
CA VAL A 7 39.88 -32.68 8.14
C VAL A 7 38.50 -32.03 8.33
N VAL A 8 38.43 -30.71 8.25
CA VAL A 8 37.18 -29.97 8.24
C VAL A 8 36.54 -30.22 6.87
N ARG A 9 35.55 -31.10 6.82
CA ARG A 9 34.65 -31.22 5.68
C ARG A 9 33.74 -29.98 5.69
N THR A 10 34.17 -28.93 5.02
CA THR A 10 33.29 -27.82 4.63
C THR A 10 32.34 -28.35 3.56
N SER A 11 31.14 -28.73 3.97
CA SER A 11 30.02 -28.87 3.04
C SER A 11 29.70 -27.48 2.49
N VAL A 12 30.23 -27.18 1.31
CA VAL A 12 29.76 -26.06 0.50
C VAL A 12 28.33 -26.40 0.13
N ALA A 13 27.36 -25.77 0.80
CA ALA A 13 25.98 -25.78 0.36
C ALA A 13 25.96 -25.12 -1.02
N ALA A 14 25.86 -25.94 -2.07
CA ALA A 14 25.60 -25.45 -3.40
C ALA A 14 24.21 -24.81 -3.37
N VAL A 15 24.17 -23.47 -3.32
CA VAL A 15 22.96 -22.71 -3.64
C VAL A 15 22.72 -22.94 -5.13
N ALA A 16 21.94 -23.97 -5.44
CA ALA A 16 21.41 -24.15 -6.77
C ALA A 16 20.41 -23.00 -6.99
N ILE A 17 20.88 -21.91 -7.59
CA ILE A 17 20.00 -20.92 -8.20
C ILE A 17 19.35 -21.63 -9.39
N ALA A 18 18.26 -22.33 -9.13
CA ALA A 18 17.33 -22.72 -10.16
C ALA A 18 16.71 -21.43 -10.69
N ALA A 19 17.40 -20.78 -11.64
CA ALA A 19 16.77 -19.88 -12.58
C ALA A 19 15.85 -20.74 -13.47
N ALA A 20 14.76 -21.21 -12.87
CA ALA A 20 13.65 -21.79 -13.60
C ALA A 20 13.11 -20.66 -14.47
N LEU A 21 13.35 -20.83 -15.77
CA LEU A 21 12.63 -20.21 -16.88
C LEU A 21 11.42 -19.41 -16.39
N PHE A 22 11.59 -18.09 -16.24
CA PHE A 22 10.48 -17.18 -15.98
C PHE A 22 9.60 -17.22 -17.24
N THR A 23 8.62 -18.12 -17.24
CA THR A 23 7.46 -17.97 -18.09
C THR A 23 6.86 -16.59 -17.76
N ALA A 24 6.47 -15.83 -18.78
CA ALA A 24 6.05 -14.42 -18.67
C ALA A 24 4.99 -14.12 -17.57
N THR A 25 4.33 -15.15 -17.04
CA THR A 25 3.41 -15.10 -15.90
C THR A 25 4.05 -14.63 -14.58
N ALA A 26 5.32 -14.94 -14.32
CA ALA A 26 5.97 -14.55 -13.06
C ALA A 26 6.35 -13.04 -13.00
N CYS A 27 6.49 -12.37 -14.14
CA CYS A 27 6.65 -10.92 -14.18
C CYS A 27 5.31 -10.18 -13.93
N SER A 28 4.18 -10.78 -14.32
CA SER A 28 2.87 -10.14 -14.15
C SER A 28 2.47 -10.04 -12.68
N GLU A 29 2.74 -11.08 -11.90
CA GLU A 29 2.50 -11.09 -10.45
C GLU A 29 3.44 -10.13 -9.72
N ALA A 30 4.72 -10.09 -10.12
CA ALA A 30 5.67 -9.12 -9.56
C ALA A 30 5.28 -7.66 -9.89
N GLN A 31 4.76 -7.39 -11.10
CA GLN A 31 4.25 -6.07 -11.45
C GLN A 31 3.01 -5.68 -10.64
N LYS A 32 2.06 -6.60 -10.47
CA LYS A 32 0.89 -6.37 -9.59
C LYS A 32 1.28 -6.05 -8.15
N ALA A 33 2.24 -6.77 -7.58
CA ALA A 33 2.74 -6.49 -6.23
C ALA A 33 3.41 -5.10 -6.14
N LEU A 34 4.16 -4.71 -7.18
CA LEU A 34 4.76 -3.37 -7.28
C LEU A 34 3.69 -2.27 -7.41
N ASP A 35 2.66 -2.48 -8.23
CA ASP A 35 1.60 -1.49 -8.44
C ASP A 35 0.73 -1.34 -7.18
N CYS A 36 0.45 -2.44 -6.47
CA CYS A 36 -0.19 -2.41 -5.16
C CYS A 36 0.66 -1.64 -4.13
N THR A 37 1.98 -1.84 -4.11
CA THR A 37 2.88 -1.09 -3.22
C THR A 37 2.91 0.40 -3.57
N LYS A 38 2.95 0.75 -4.87
CA LYS A 38 2.89 2.14 -5.33
C LYS A 38 1.59 2.81 -4.89
N LEU A 39 0.46 2.11 -5.00
CA LEU A 39 -0.83 2.62 -4.51
C LEU A 39 -0.74 3.02 -3.04
N GLY A 40 -0.20 2.15 -2.18
CA GLY A 40 -0.05 2.48 -0.75
C GLY A 40 0.78 3.74 -0.48
N ILE A 41 1.86 3.93 -1.26
CA ILE A 41 2.72 5.12 -1.19
C ILE A 41 2.00 6.37 -1.71
N GLU A 42 1.33 6.25 -2.86
CA GLU A 42 0.57 7.34 -3.48
C GLU A 42 -0.52 7.84 -2.54
N LEU A 43 -1.32 6.93 -1.97
CA LEU A 43 -2.32 7.26 -0.95
C LEU A 43 -1.73 7.97 0.27
N THR A 44 -0.55 7.53 0.75
CA THR A 44 0.12 8.16 1.88
C THR A 44 0.53 9.61 1.55
N ASN A 45 1.01 9.84 0.34
CA ASN A 45 1.37 11.18 -0.14
C ASN A 45 0.12 12.06 -0.33
N ASP A 46 -0.96 11.50 -0.88
CA ASP A 46 -2.20 12.24 -1.10
C ASP A 46 -2.87 12.61 0.23
N ILE A 47 -2.84 11.74 1.24
CA ILE A 47 -3.30 12.06 2.60
C ILE A 47 -2.44 13.16 3.23
N ALA A 48 -1.13 13.18 2.98
CA ALA A 48 -0.25 14.25 3.44
C ALA A 48 -0.55 15.57 2.71
N ALA A 49 -0.89 15.52 1.42
CA ALA A 49 -1.33 16.69 0.66
C ALA A 49 -2.67 17.22 1.19
N LEU A 50 -3.64 16.32 1.45
CA LEU A 50 -4.94 16.64 2.06
C LEU A 50 -4.76 17.41 3.38
N GLN A 51 -3.82 16.98 4.24
CA GLN A 51 -3.52 17.67 5.50
C GLN A 51 -3.19 19.16 5.34
N ASN A 52 -2.51 19.52 4.25
CA ASN A 52 -2.13 20.90 3.99
C ASN A 52 -3.30 21.79 3.55
N VAL A 53 -4.39 21.18 3.07
CA VAL A 53 -5.56 21.89 2.53
C VAL A 53 -6.81 21.78 3.41
N LEU A 54 -6.75 21.15 4.59
CA LEU A 54 -7.92 20.95 5.46
C LEU A 54 -8.62 22.23 5.94
N ASN A 55 -7.92 23.37 5.91
CA ASN A 55 -8.50 24.65 6.26
C ASN A 55 -9.30 25.29 5.12
N ASP A 56 -9.24 24.71 3.93
CA ASP A 56 -10.00 25.10 2.74
C ASP A 56 -10.97 23.97 2.36
N PRO A 57 -12.28 24.12 2.63
CA PRO A 57 -13.27 23.07 2.36
C PRO A 57 -13.33 22.62 0.90
N ASP A 58 -13.14 23.53 -0.06
CA ASP A 58 -13.25 23.19 -1.48
C ASP A 58 -12.00 22.42 -1.93
N ALA A 59 -10.81 22.86 -1.49
CA ALA A 59 -9.56 22.15 -1.77
C ALA A 59 -9.50 20.77 -1.09
N ALA A 60 -9.97 20.67 0.15
CA ALA A 60 -10.04 19.40 0.88
C ALA A 60 -11.03 18.42 0.23
N ALA A 61 -12.19 18.91 -0.23
CA ALA A 61 -13.15 18.09 -0.96
C ALA A 61 -12.55 17.55 -2.26
N GLN A 62 -11.85 18.40 -3.03
CA GLN A 62 -11.16 17.99 -4.25
C GLN A 62 -10.09 16.92 -3.96
N SER A 63 -9.24 17.13 -2.95
CA SER A 63 -8.23 16.14 -2.57
C SER A 63 -8.84 14.79 -2.15
N LEU A 64 -9.99 14.79 -1.47
CA LEU A 64 -10.69 13.55 -1.11
C LEU A 64 -11.28 12.85 -2.33
N GLU A 65 -11.80 13.61 -3.30
CA GLU A 65 -12.26 13.07 -4.58
C GLU A 65 -11.12 12.41 -5.35
N ASP A 66 -9.95 13.06 -5.41
CA ASP A 66 -8.76 12.53 -6.08
C ASP A 66 -8.29 11.22 -5.41
N ILE A 67 -8.22 11.18 -4.08
CA ILE A 67 -7.89 9.94 -3.33
C ILE A 67 -8.92 8.84 -3.63
N SER A 68 -10.22 9.17 -3.62
CA SER A 68 -11.28 8.19 -3.91
C SER A 68 -11.17 7.65 -5.33
N LYS A 69 -10.76 8.50 -6.29
CA LYS A 69 -10.55 8.11 -7.67
C LYS A 69 -9.37 7.15 -7.80
N THR A 70 -8.24 7.47 -7.17
CA THR A 70 -7.05 6.60 -7.11
C THR A 70 -7.40 5.21 -6.54
N LEU A 71 -8.19 5.17 -5.46
CA LEU A 71 -8.68 3.92 -4.87
C LEU A 71 -9.57 3.12 -5.81
N THR A 72 -10.48 3.80 -6.52
CA THR A 72 -11.43 3.15 -7.44
C THR A 72 -10.70 2.55 -8.65
N ASP A 73 -9.79 3.32 -9.24
CA ASP A 73 -9.00 2.88 -10.39
C ASP A 73 -8.13 1.67 -9.99
N ALA A 74 -7.53 1.69 -8.80
CA ALA A 74 -6.71 0.57 -8.32
C ALA A 74 -7.52 -0.68 -7.92
N ALA A 75 -8.73 -0.52 -7.38
CA ALA A 75 -9.58 -1.67 -7.01
C ALA A 75 -9.97 -2.55 -8.21
N GLY A 76 -10.02 -1.97 -9.41
CA GLY A 76 -10.29 -2.69 -10.66
C GLY A 76 -9.14 -3.61 -11.10
N ASP A 77 -7.91 -3.27 -10.74
CA ASP A 77 -6.69 -3.95 -11.19
C ASP A 77 -6.13 -4.96 -10.17
N ILE A 78 -6.64 -4.95 -8.94
CA ILE A 78 -6.15 -5.79 -7.84
C ILE A 78 -7.01 -7.03 -7.68
N ASP A 79 -6.37 -8.21 -7.55
CA ASP A 79 -7.08 -9.48 -7.34
C ASP A 79 -7.25 -9.87 -5.87
N SER A 80 -6.43 -9.32 -4.97
CA SER A 80 -6.45 -9.64 -3.53
C SER A 80 -7.72 -9.13 -2.84
N GLN A 81 -8.44 -10.02 -2.17
CA GLN A 81 -9.63 -9.67 -1.40
C GLN A 81 -9.28 -8.78 -0.21
N ASP A 82 -8.17 -9.04 0.48
CA ASP A 82 -7.74 -8.25 1.62
C ASP A 82 -7.46 -6.79 1.22
N VAL A 83 -6.88 -6.59 0.04
CA VAL A 83 -6.64 -5.24 -0.49
C VAL A 83 -7.96 -4.58 -0.89
N LYS A 84 -8.89 -5.29 -1.51
CA LYS A 84 -10.23 -4.76 -1.84
C LYS A 84 -10.99 -4.34 -0.60
N ASP A 85 -10.95 -5.13 0.46
CA ASP A 85 -11.61 -4.82 1.73
C ASP A 85 -10.97 -3.59 2.40
N ALA A 86 -9.64 -3.48 2.35
CA ALA A 86 -8.92 -2.31 2.84
C ALA A 86 -9.26 -1.04 2.04
N ILE A 87 -9.34 -1.14 0.71
CA ILE A 87 -9.78 -0.04 -0.17
C ILE A 87 -11.22 0.37 0.14
N ALA A 88 -12.13 -0.59 0.32
CA ALA A 88 -13.54 -0.33 0.63
C ALA A 88 -13.70 0.38 1.99
N LYS A 89 -12.93 -0.03 2.99
CA LYS A 89 -12.88 0.63 4.31
C LYS A 89 -12.40 2.08 4.16
N MET A 90 -11.31 2.32 3.44
CA MET A 90 -10.79 3.67 3.21
C MET A 90 -11.79 4.55 2.43
N THR A 91 -12.48 3.98 1.44
CA THR A 91 -13.51 4.68 0.66
C THR A 91 -14.68 5.14 1.55
N THR A 92 -15.06 4.32 2.54
CA THR A 92 -16.09 4.67 3.52
C THR A 92 -15.64 5.85 4.39
N GLU A 93 -14.40 5.81 4.90
CA GLU A 93 -13.81 6.89 5.70
C GLU A 93 -13.72 8.22 4.92
N ILE A 94 -13.35 8.16 3.64
CA ILE A 94 -13.34 9.33 2.74
C ILE A 94 -14.74 9.92 2.56
N THR A 95 -15.76 9.06 2.42
CA THR A 95 -17.15 9.49 2.27
C THR A 95 -17.65 10.20 3.53
N GLU A 96 -17.33 9.67 4.71
CA GLU A 96 -17.65 10.30 5.98
C GLU A 96 -16.95 11.66 6.13
N LEU A 97 -15.68 11.75 5.74
CA LEU A 97 -14.93 13.00 5.81
C LEU A 97 -15.44 14.05 4.83
N SER A 98 -15.76 13.65 3.61
CA SER A 98 -16.38 14.49 2.59
C SER A 98 -17.72 15.04 3.08
N THR A 99 -18.51 14.21 3.78
CA THR A 99 -19.78 14.62 4.40
C THR A 99 -19.56 15.65 5.51
N GLN A 100 -18.53 15.49 6.34
CA GLN A 100 -18.19 16.48 7.38
C GLN A 100 -17.82 17.84 6.75
N ILE A 101 -16.97 17.83 5.73
CA ILE A 101 -16.55 19.03 5.00
C ILE A 101 -17.76 19.72 4.35
N ALA A 102 -18.64 18.96 3.69
CA ALA A 102 -19.86 19.51 3.09
C ALA A 102 -20.80 20.16 4.12
N ASN A 103 -20.82 19.64 5.35
CA ASN A 103 -21.56 20.21 6.47
C ASN A 103 -20.82 21.37 7.18
N LYS A 104 -19.73 21.89 6.60
CA LYS A 104 -18.86 22.93 7.17
C LYS A 104 -18.27 22.55 8.53
N GLN A 105 -18.13 21.26 8.80
CA GLN A 105 -17.41 20.76 9.97
C GLN A 105 -15.93 20.66 9.61
N THR A 106 -15.07 21.19 10.47
CA THR A 106 -13.63 21.02 10.30
C THR A 106 -13.25 19.56 10.58
N PRO A 107 -12.63 18.85 9.64
CA PRO A 107 -12.07 17.53 9.87
C PRO A 107 -11.18 17.49 11.10
N SER A 108 -11.39 16.53 12.00
CA SER A 108 -10.46 16.33 13.11
C SER A 108 -9.14 15.73 12.63
N VAL A 109 -8.05 16.02 13.35
CA VAL A 109 -6.75 15.35 13.12
C VAL A 109 -6.85 13.82 13.24
N ASP A 110 -7.82 13.33 14.03
CA ASP A 110 -8.10 11.91 14.19
C ASP A 110 -8.66 11.30 12.91
N ALA A 111 -9.54 12.01 12.18
CA ALA A 111 -10.10 11.54 10.92
C ALA A 111 -9.01 11.33 9.86
N ILE A 112 -8.03 12.22 9.82
CA ILE A 112 -6.85 12.06 8.97
C ILE A 112 -5.98 10.89 9.42
N GLY A 113 -5.87 10.69 10.73
CA GLY A 113 -5.17 9.55 11.30
C GLY A 113 -5.79 8.21 10.87
N LEU A 114 -7.12 8.16 10.74
CA LEU A 114 -7.82 6.98 10.21
C LEU A 114 -7.46 6.72 8.75
N LEU A 115 -7.50 7.75 7.88
CA LEU A 115 -7.10 7.60 6.48
C LEU A 115 -5.68 7.07 6.33
N ARG A 116 -4.73 7.61 7.12
CA ARG A 116 -3.34 7.14 7.12
C ARG A 116 -3.21 5.69 7.59
N SER A 117 -3.94 5.30 8.64
CA SER A 117 -3.98 3.92 9.12
C SER A 117 -4.55 2.95 8.06
N SER A 118 -5.56 3.39 7.32
CA SER A 118 -6.13 2.62 6.22
C SER A 118 -5.17 2.50 5.04
N ALA A 119 -4.45 3.56 4.66
CA ALA A 119 -3.39 3.50 3.64
C ALA A 119 -2.23 2.57 4.06
N GLU A 120 -1.84 2.57 5.34
CA GLU A 120 -0.87 1.61 5.87
C GLU A 120 -1.40 0.16 5.81
N THR A 121 -2.69 -0.04 6.03
CA THR A 121 -3.34 -1.35 5.93
C THR A 121 -3.36 -1.86 4.50
N ILE A 122 -3.66 -0.99 3.53
CA ILE A 122 -3.55 -1.29 2.10
C ILE A 122 -2.11 -1.70 1.76
N THR A 123 -1.13 -0.91 2.20
CA THR A 123 0.30 -1.21 1.99
C THR A 123 0.69 -2.58 2.56
N LYS A 124 0.23 -2.91 3.77
CA LYS A 124 0.47 -4.22 4.39
C LYS A 124 -0.17 -5.35 3.60
N ALA A 125 -1.42 -5.20 3.19
CA ALA A 125 -2.16 -6.18 2.39
C ALA A 125 -1.51 -6.41 1.01
N CYS A 126 -0.81 -5.41 0.46
CA CYS A 126 -0.03 -5.54 -0.77
C CYS A 126 1.28 -6.33 -0.62
N THR A 127 1.78 -6.47 0.61
CA THR A 127 3.05 -7.17 0.91
C THR A 127 2.87 -8.55 1.54
N SER A 128 1.64 -8.91 1.91
CA SER A 128 1.27 -10.17 2.56
C SER A 128 0.86 -11.25 1.58
#